data_AF-A0A2V1NLZ4-F1
#
_entry.id   AF-A0A2V1NLZ4-F1
#
_cell.length_a   1.000
_cell.length_b   1.000
_cell.length_c   1.000
_cell.angle_alpha   90.00
_cell.angle_beta   90.00
_cell.angle_gamma   90.00
#
_symmetry.space_group_name_H-M   'P 1'
#
loop_
_entity.id
_entity.type
_entity.pdbx_description
1 polymer ?
#
loop_
_entity_poly.entity_id
_entity_poly.type
_entity_poly.pdbx_seq_one_letter_code
_entity_poly.pdbx_strand_id
1 'polypeptide(L)'
;MSKRDAGYRLFFWEEFTQAQAQEQAGELGGSRTASAWAERGLRALRDGLGREPGEVPAMRRLHRVELTDARRSEWQPTDSYRAEHVALTLFGLHQTSGGEPVHRRGVGLGTAVRALTDRALSENAAERRLEAAASAQDVEELAQHLRGLIPLLRRDDIGLDYTRLYQDLTIWQRPDNGRVLRAWGLQYTDPENEAPADGQIMDGPPYWATVDLADRKTAARLAALRSGTGREAGTVPAMWPVHRTRISTRLRTRGALTRSFAAEHTALTLFGLHQQGRDTSVHTPGLTPGGACRLLLARGSEADRTAIERRLGTLLTSLDTGELAQHLRGLVPLLRRAHIGLDYDALHEALLAWDDTRGPERQSWIRTAWDRDFRTETTPRT
;
A
#
# COMPACT_ATOMS: atom_id res chain seq x y z
N MET A 1 -8.23 -11.70 -43.53
CA MET A 1 -7.49 -12.68 -42.72
C MET A 1 -6.66 -11.96 -41.66
N SER A 2 -6.95 -12.26 -40.39
CA SER A 2 -6.47 -11.53 -39.20
C SER A 2 -5.03 -11.90 -38.84
N LYS A 3 -4.15 -10.90 -38.72
CA LYS A 3 -2.84 -10.99 -38.03
C LYS A 3 -3.08 -10.76 -36.53
N ARG A 4 -3.55 -11.76 -35.78
CA ARG A 4 -3.50 -11.81 -34.31
C ARG A 4 -3.46 -13.26 -33.85
N ASP A 5 -2.25 -13.81 -33.77
CA ASP A 5 -1.89 -14.90 -32.86
C ASP A 5 -0.35 -14.95 -32.77
N ALA A 6 0.23 -13.91 -32.19
CA ALA A 6 1.57 -14.00 -31.62
C ALA A 6 1.37 -14.62 -30.22
N GLY A 7 1.45 -15.95 -30.14
CA GLY A 7 1.27 -16.68 -28.88
C GLY A 7 2.19 -16.10 -27.80
N TYR A 8 1.59 -15.71 -26.67
CA TYR A 8 2.33 -15.21 -25.52
C TYR A 8 3.29 -16.30 -25.06
N ARG A 9 4.60 -16.04 -25.08
CA ARG A 9 5.59 -17.00 -24.58
C ARG A 9 5.49 -17.01 -23.05
N LEU A 10 5.14 -18.17 -22.50
CA LEU A 10 5.02 -18.37 -21.06
C LEU A 10 6.36 -18.13 -20.36
N PHE A 11 6.29 -17.58 -19.15
CA PHE A 11 7.45 -17.50 -18.27
C PHE A 11 7.83 -18.88 -17.75
N PHE A 12 9.10 -19.06 -17.34
CA PHE A 12 9.56 -20.36 -16.81
C PHE A 12 8.71 -20.86 -15.63
N TRP A 13 8.28 -19.98 -14.72
CA TRP A 13 7.42 -20.38 -13.59
C TRP A 13 6.03 -20.85 -14.05
N GLU A 14 5.51 -20.32 -15.16
CA GLU A 14 4.23 -20.76 -15.73
C GLU A 14 4.38 -22.11 -16.43
N GLU A 15 5.44 -22.29 -17.23
CA GLU A 15 5.80 -23.57 -17.85
C GLU A 15 5.99 -24.65 -16.77
N PHE A 16 6.71 -24.33 -15.70
CA PHE A 16 6.97 -25.24 -14.58
C PHE A 16 5.67 -25.66 -13.89
N THR A 17 4.80 -24.70 -13.59
CA THR A 17 3.51 -24.95 -12.93
C THR A 17 2.59 -25.81 -13.80
N GLN A 18 2.53 -25.55 -15.11
CA GLN A 18 1.74 -26.35 -16.05
C GLN A 18 2.28 -27.78 -16.15
N ALA A 19 3.59 -27.96 -16.25
CA ALA A 19 4.22 -29.28 -16.31
C ALA A 19 3.95 -30.10 -15.05
N GLN A 20 4.05 -29.50 -13.85
CA GLN A 20 3.72 -30.18 -12.60
C GLN A 20 2.24 -30.57 -12.52
N ALA A 21 1.33 -29.69 -12.94
CA ALA A 21 -0.11 -29.99 -12.95
C ALA A 21 -0.44 -31.17 -13.89
N GLN A 22 0.20 -31.22 -15.05
CA GLN A 22 0.05 -32.33 -16.02
C GLN A 22 0.63 -33.66 -15.50
N GLU A 23 1.74 -33.60 -14.76
CA GLU A 23 2.32 -34.78 -14.09
C GLU A 23 1.41 -35.29 -12.97
N GLN A 24 0.84 -34.39 -12.14
CA GLN A 24 -0.13 -34.74 -11.11
C GLN A 24 -1.44 -35.32 -11.69
N ALA A 25 -1.89 -34.82 -12.84
CA ALA A 25 -3.07 -35.33 -13.54
C ALA A 25 -2.83 -36.70 -14.25
N GLY A 26 -1.60 -37.21 -14.25
CA GLY A 26 -1.23 -38.46 -14.92
C GLY A 26 -1.15 -38.36 -16.45
N GLU A 27 -1.23 -37.14 -17.00
CA GLU A 27 -1.17 -36.88 -18.45
C GLU A 27 0.27 -36.98 -18.99
N LEU A 28 1.25 -36.64 -18.14
CA LEU A 28 2.67 -36.88 -18.36
C LEU A 28 3.08 -38.07 -17.50
N GLY A 29 2.96 -39.30 -18.00
CA GLY A 29 3.40 -40.49 -17.26
C GLY A 29 4.89 -40.39 -16.87
N GLY A 30 5.17 -39.99 -15.62
CA GLY A 30 6.49 -39.99 -14.95
C GLY A 30 7.69 -39.70 -15.87
N SER A 31 7.64 -38.60 -16.62
CA SER A 31 8.66 -38.33 -17.64
C SER A 31 9.96 -37.84 -16.98
N ARG A 32 10.99 -38.70 -16.91
CA ARG A 32 12.31 -38.36 -16.35
C ARG A 32 12.95 -37.12 -16.99
N THR A 33 12.61 -36.80 -18.23
CA THR A 33 13.11 -35.60 -18.92
C THR A 33 12.48 -34.32 -18.39
N ALA A 34 11.21 -34.34 -18.00
CA ALA A 34 10.51 -33.21 -17.37
C ALA A 34 11.06 -32.93 -15.96
N SER A 35 11.21 -33.97 -15.12
CA SER A 35 11.84 -33.84 -13.79
C SER A 35 13.26 -33.29 -13.88
N ALA A 36 14.07 -33.80 -14.81
CA ALA A 36 15.45 -33.35 -14.99
C ALA A 36 15.53 -31.90 -15.53
N TRP A 37 14.58 -31.48 -16.38
CA TRP A 37 14.47 -30.08 -16.81
C TRP A 37 14.11 -29.15 -15.64
N ALA A 38 13.11 -29.52 -14.85
CA ALA A 38 12.65 -28.80 -13.67
C ALA A 38 13.80 -28.62 -12.64
N GLU A 39 14.48 -29.71 -12.29
CA GLU A 39 15.60 -29.69 -11.34
C GLU A 39 16.78 -28.82 -11.81
N ARG A 40 17.19 -28.96 -13.08
CA ARG A 40 18.26 -28.14 -13.66
C ARG A 40 17.86 -26.67 -13.70
N GLY A 41 16.62 -26.39 -14.07
CA GLY A 41 16.06 -25.04 -14.08
C GLY A 41 16.14 -24.41 -12.70
N LEU A 42 15.51 -25.03 -11.69
CA LEU A 42 15.51 -24.53 -10.32
C LEU A 42 16.92 -24.37 -9.73
N ARG A 43 17.86 -25.26 -10.06
CA ARG A 43 19.27 -25.11 -9.66
C ARG A 43 19.88 -23.84 -10.27
N ALA A 44 19.74 -23.64 -11.58
CA ALA A 44 20.27 -22.46 -12.24
C ALA A 44 19.66 -21.16 -11.68
N LEU A 45 18.37 -21.17 -11.34
CA LEU A 45 17.71 -20.03 -10.69
C LEU A 45 18.28 -19.73 -9.30
N ARG A 46 18.58 -20.76 -8.51
CA ARG A 46 19.22 -20.60 -7.20
C ARG A 46 20.66 -20.12 -7.31
N ASP A 47 21.39 -20.55 -8.34
CA ASP A 47 22.77 -20.10 -8.60
C ASP A 47 22.81 -18.61 -9.00
N GLY A 48 21.74 -18.08 -9.60
CA GLY A 48 21.58 -16.66 -9.95
C GLY A 48 21.24 -15.73 -8.80
N LEU A 49 20.95 -16.25 -7.59
CA LEU A 49 20.52 -15.42 -6.46
C LEU A 49 21.59 -14.41 -6.02
N GLY A 50 21.34 -13.12 -6.27
CA GLY A 50 22.28 -12.03 -5.95
C GLY A 50 23.40 -11.86 -6.98
N ARG A 51 23.22 -12.41 -8.19
CA ARG A 51 24.08 -12.23 -9.35
C ARG A 51 23.43 -11.27 -10.34
N GLU A 52 24.23 -10.69 -11.23
CA GLU A 52 23.71 -9.85 -12.31
C GLU A 52 23.09 -10.69 -13.44
N PRO A 53 22.08 -10.17 -14.16
CA PRO A 53 21.53 -10.84 -15.32
C PRO A 53 22.61 -11.14 -16.37
N GLY A 54 22.87 -12.43 -16.62
CA GLY A 54 23.86 -12.89 -17.61
C GLY A 54 25.11 -13.54 -17.00
N GLU A 55 25.38 -13.34 -15.71
CA GLU A 55 26.51 -13.95 -15.00
C GLU A 55 26.40 -15.47 -14.85
N VAL A 56 25.17 -16.00 -14.85
CA VAL A 56 24.89 -17.44 -14.78
C VAL A 56 24.46 -17.95 -16.15
N PRO A 57 25.36 -18.58 -16.95
CA PRO A 57 25.06 -18.98 -18.32
C PRO A 57 23.89 -19.96 -18.43
N ALA A 58 23.69 -20.81 -17.41
CA ALA A 58 22.60 -21.78 -17.37
C ALA A 58 21.20 -21.12 -17.35
N MET A 59 21.08 -19.88 -16.86
CA MET A 59 19.82 -19.13 -16.83
C MET A 59 19.46 -18.51 -18.19
N ARG A 60 20.39 -18.43 -19.15
CA ARG A 60 20.13 -17.78 -20.45
C ARG A 60 18.93 -18.35 -21.18
N ARG A 61 18.69 -19.66 -21.05
CA ARG A 61 17.55 -20.36 -21.65
C ARG A 61 16.28 -20.31 -20.81
N LEU A 62 16.32 -19.74 -19.61
CA LEU A 62 15.18 -19.60 -18.70
C LEU A 62 14.52 -18.23 -18.80
N HIS A 63 15.29 -17.20 -19.18
CA HIS A 63 14.76 -15.90 -19.57
C HIS A 63 13.87 -16.00 -20.82
N ARG A 64 12.82 -15.18 -20.84
CA ARG A 64 11.77 -15.15 -21.87
C ARG A 64 11.58 -13.75 -22.42
N VAL A 65 11.95 -12.70 -21.69
CA VAL A 65 12.07 -11.34 -22.19
C VAL A 65 13.17 -11.29 -23.23
N GLU A 66 12.80 -10.95 -24.46
CA GLU A 66 13.75 -10.81 -25.57
C GLU A 66 14.47 -9.46 -25.51
N LEU A 67 15.80 -9.51 -25.55
CA LEU A 67 16.63 -8.34 -25.76
C LEU A 67 16.66 -8.03 -27.27
N THR A 68 15.95 -6.99 -27.68
CA THR A 68 15.97 -6.47 -29.06
C THR A 68 17.33 -5.86 -29.39
N ASP A 69 17.76 -5.91 -30.65
CA ASP A 69 19.13 -5.51 -31.05
C ASP A 69 19.49 -4.06 -30.74
N ALA A 70 18.56 -3.11 -30.87
CA ALA A 70 18.76 -1.71 -30.47
C ALA A 70 19.02 -1.52 -28.96
N ARG A 71 18.65 -2.51 -28.14
CA ARG A 71 18.83 -2.51 -26.68
C ARG A 71 20.06 -3.31 -26.24
N ARG A 72 20.70 -4.06 -27.16
CA ARG A 72 21.97 -4.76 -26.89
C ARG A 72 23.18 -3.81 -26.89
N SER A 73 23.03 -2.62 -27.47
CA SER A 73 24.06 -1.57 -27.45
C SER A 73 24.07 -0.76 -26.15
N GLU A 74 23.12 -0.99 -25.25
CA GLU A 74 23.10 -0.38 -23.92
C GLU A 74 23.95 -1.21 -22.96
N TRP A 75 24.75 -0.54 -22.12
CA TRP A 75 25.60 -1.21 -21.12
C TRP A 75 24.79 -1.82 -19.96
N GLN A 76 23.52 -1.48 -19.82
CA GLN A 76 22.64 -1.94 -18.74
C GLN A 76 21.47 -2.75 -19.31
N PRO A 77 21.12 -3.90 -18.70
CA PRO A 77 19.92 -4.63 -19.10
C PRO A 77 18.66 -3.81 -18.85
N THR A 78 17.62 -4.03 -19.67
CA THR A 78 16.34 -3.31 -19.51
C THR A 78 15.69 -3.60 -18.16
N ASP A 79 14.85 -2.68 -17.68
CA ASP A 79 14.04 -2.85 -16.46
C ASP A 79 13.28 -4.17 -16.45
N SER A 80 12.69 -4.56 -17.59
CA SER A 80 11.97 -5.82 -17.75
C SER A 80 12.90 -7.04 -17.64
N TYR A 81 14.11 -6.98 -18.19
CA TYR A 81 15.06 -8.10 -18.09
C TYR A 81 15.60 -8.25 -16.67
N ARG A 82 15.91 -7.13 -15.99
CA ARG A 82 16.28 -7.12 -14.56
C ARG A 82 15.14 -7.65 -13.70
N ALA A 83 13.91 -7.19 -13.94
CA ALA A 83 12.72 -7.67 -13.23
C ALA A 83 12.47 -9.16 -13.43
N GLU A 84 12.61 -9.67 -14.66
CA GLU A 84 12.50 -11.10 -14.95
C GLU A 84 13.58 -11.88 -14.20
N HIS A 85 14.83 -11.41 -14.21
CA HIS A 85 15.93 -12.04 -13.48
C HIS A 85 15.62 -12.16 -11.97
N VAL A 86 15.18 -11.08 -11.35
CA VAL A 86 14.79 -11.06 -9.94
C VAL A 86 13.62 -12.02 -9.70
N ALA A 87 12.56 -11.97 -10.51
CA ALA A 87 11.40 -12.86 -10.35
C ALA A 87 11.79 -14.35 -10.49
N LEU A 88 12.63 -14.67 -11.47
CA LEU A 88 13.17 -16.02 -11.70
C LEU A 88 13.97 -16.53 -10.49
N THR A 89 14.90 -15.73 -9.96
CA THR A 89 15.73 -16.16 -8.82
C THR A 89 14.91 -16.31 -7.54
N LEU A 90 13.96 -15.41 -7.29
CA LEU A 90 13.01 -15.51 -6.18
C LEU A 90 12.09 -16.73 -6.32
N PHE A 91 11.66 -17.08 -7.54
CA PHE A 91 10.90 -18.30 -7.81
C PHE A 91 11.74 -19.54 -7.50
N GLY A 92 13.00 -19.58 -7.95
CA GLY A 92 13.91 -20.69 -7.67
C GLY A 92 14.21 -20.90 -6.19
N LEU A 93 14.19 -19.82 -5.39
CA LEU A 93 14.32 -19.89 -3.92
C LEU A 93 13.04 -20.42 -3.25
N HIS A 94 11.88 -20.07 -3.80
CA HIS A 94 10.57 -20.42 -3.26
C HIS A 94 10.18 -21.86 -3.60
N GLN A 95 10.32 -22.25 -4.86
CA GLN A 95 9.91 -23.55 -5.37
C GLN A 95 10.87 -24.66 -4.95
N THR A 96 10.32 -25.80 -4.58
CA THR A 96 11.07 -27.05 -4.38
C THR A 96 10.73 -28.04 -5.49
N SER A 97 11.67 -28.90 -5.89
CA SER A 97 11.50 -29.79 -7.05
C SER A 97 10.35 -30.79 -6.91
N GLY A 98 9.94 -31.14 -5.69
CA GLY A 98 8.85 -32.09 -5.42
C GLY A 98 7.70 -31.51 -4.61
N GLY A 99 7.66 -30.20 -4.41
CA GLY A 99 6.55 -29.53 -3.72
C GLY A 99 5.49 -29.05 -4.71
N GLU A 100 4.32 -28.68 -4.17
CA GLU A 100 3.26 -28.01 -4.92
C GLU A 100 3.78 -26.75 -5.63
N PRO A 101 3.18 -26.36 -6.77
CA PRO A 101 3.56 -25.13 -7.46
C PRO A 101 3.35 -23.90 -6.57
N VAL A 102 4.42 -23.14 -6.35
CA VAL A 102 4.38 -21.90 -5.55
C VAL A 102 3.90 -20.71 -6.38
N HIS A 103 3.87 -20.81 -7.71
CA HIS A 103 3.26 -19.79 -8.57
C HIS A 103 1.73 -19.93 -8.54
N ARG A 104 1.05 -18.99 -7.87
CA ARG A 104 -0.42 -18.97 -7.75
C ARG A 104 -0.98 -17.66 -8.32
N ARG A 105 -1.66 -17.74 -9.47
CA ARG A 105 -2.27 -16.57 -10.11
C ARG A 105 -3.26 -15.87 -9.17
N GLY A 106 -3.20 -14.55 -9.13
CA GLY A 106 -4.06 -13.71 -8.29
C GLY A 106 -3.55 -13.47 -6.86
N VAL A 107 -2.55 -14.23 -6.38
CA VAL A 107 -1.94 -14.01 -5.06
C VAL A 107 -0.81 -12.99 -5.20
N GLY A 108 -1.14 -11.69 -5.09
CA GLY A 108 -0.14 -10.62 -5.13
C GLY A 108 0.73 -10.56 -3.86
N LEU A 109 1.81 -9.77 -3.90
CA LEU A 109 2.75 -9.68 -2.76
C LEU A 109 2.08 -9.18 -1.48
N GLY A 110 1.18 -8.19 -1.58
CA GLY A 110 0.46 -7.68 -0.42
C GLY A 110 -0.43 -8.73 0.23
N THR A 111 -1.13 -9.53 -0.58
CA THR A 111 -1.97 -10.66 -0.14
C THR A 111 -1.12 -11.74 0.53
N ALA A 112 0.03 -12.08 -0.05
CA ALA A 112 0.97 -13.05 0.52
C ALA A 112 1.55 -12.58 1.87
N VAL A 113 1.90 -11.29 1.98
CA VAL A 113 2.38 -10.71 3.25
C VAL A 113 1.27 -10.64 4.29
N ARG A 114 0.02 -10.35 3.90
CA ARG A 114 -1.11 -10.43 4.84
C ARG A 114 -1.27 -11.82 5.44
N ALA A 115 -1.21 -12.85 4.59
CA ALA A 115 -1.27 -14.23 5.04
C ALA A 115 -0.11 -14.59 5.99
N LEU A 116 1.09 -13.99 5.81
CA LEU A 116 2.18 -14.11 6.77
C LEU A 116 1.89 -13.40 8.09
N THR A 117 1.35 -12.18 8.06
CA THR A 117 1.07 -11.42 9.30
C THR A 117 -0.04 -12.06 10.14
N ASP A 118 -0.96 -12.80 9.51
CA ASP A 118 -1.94 -13.61 10.23
C ASP A 118 -1.29 -14.80 10.98
N ARG A 119 -0.01 -15.12 10.68
CA ARG A 119 0.80 -16.06 11.45
C ARG A 119 1.65 -15.30 12.47
N ALA A 120 1.34 -15.44 13.76
CA ALA A 120 2.02 -14.70 14.85
C ALA A 120 3.56 -14.85 14.87
N LEU A 121 4.11 -15.98 14.41
CA LEU A 121 5.57 -16.22 14.33
C LEU A 121 6.25 -15.45 13.17
N SER A 122 5.48 -14.99 12.19
CA SER A 122 5.95 -14.33 10.97
C SER A 122 5.70 -12.82 10.97
N GLU A 123 4.70 -12.32 11.72
CA GLU A 123 4.22 -10.93 11.74
C GLU A 123 5.38 -9.90 11.72
N ASN A 124 6.14 -9.80 12.81
CA ASN A 124 7.23 -8.83 12.93
C ASN A 124 8.34 -9.00 11.87
N ALA A 125 8.57 -10.23 11.41
CA ALA A 125 9.63 -10.53 10.46
C ALA A 125 9.22 -10.12 9.03
N ALA A 126 7.94 -10.28 8.69
CA ALA A 126 7.36 -9.88 7.42
C ALA A 126 7.23 -8.36 7.34
N GLU A 127 6.71 -7.71 8.38
CA GLU A 127 6.56 -6.24 8.46
C GLU A 127 7.90 -5.53 8.26
N ARG A 128 8.95 -5.90 9.01
CA ARG A 128 10.28 -5.28 8.87
C ARG A 128 10.86 -5.40 7.46
N ARG A 129 10.68 -6.55 6.80
CA ARG A 129 11.19 -6.78 5.43
C ARG A 129 10.41 -5.97 4.41
N LEU A 130 9.11 -5.82 4.63
CA LEU A 130 8.24 -5.02 3.78
C LEU A 130 8.53 -3.52 3.93
N GLU A 131 8.76 -3.05 5.16
CA GLU A 131 9.21 -1.67 5.42
C GLU A 131 10.53 -1.39 4.72
N ALA A 132 11.51 -2.30 4.85
CA ALA A 132 12.79 -2.17 4.16
C ALA A 132 12.63 -2.16 2.63
N ALA A 133 11.77 -3.05 2.08
CA ALA A 133 11.44 -3.07 0.67
C ALA A 133 10.80 -1.75 0.18
N ALA A 134 9.97 -1.11 1.00
CA ALA A 134 9.35 0.17 0.65
C ALA A 134 10.32 1.36 0.68
N SER A 135 11.43 1.23 1.41
CA SER A 135 12.51 2.23 1.46
C SER A 135 13.65 1.96 0.49
N ALA A 136 13.60 0.88 -0.29
CA ALA A 136 14.64 0.53 -1.25
C ALA A 136 14.90 1.67 -2.25
N GLN A 137 16.16 1.93 -2.55
CA GLN A 137 16.59 2.98 -3.48
C GLN A 137 16.72 2.48 -4.92
N ASP A 138 16.91 1.17 -5.10
CA ASP A 138 17.01 0.51 -6.40
C ASP A 138 16.39 -0.90 -6.36
N VAL A 139 16.31 -1.54 -7.54
CA VAL A 139 15.66 -2.85 -7.69
C VAL A 139 16.51 -3.97 -7.07
N GLU A 140 17.83 -3.80 -6.97
CA GLU A 140 18.73 -4.74 -6.33
C GLU A 140 18.50 -4.79 -4.81
N GLU A 141 18.41 -3.64 -4.15
CA GLU A 141 18.05 -3.50 -2.74
C GLU A 141 16.63 -4.03 -2.49
N LEU A 142 15.67 -3.67 -3.36
CA LEU A 142 14.32 -4.23 -3.30
C LEU A 142 14.35 -5.76 -3.39
N ALA A 143 15.10 -6.32 -4.35
CA ALA A 143 15.25 -7.76 -4.52
C ALA A 143 15.87 -8.43 -3.29
N GLN A 144 16.84 -7.80 -2.62
CA GLN A 144 17.42 -8.30 -1.37
C GLN A 144 16.37 -8.37 -0.25
N HIS A 145 15.54 -7.35 -0.09
CA HIS A 145 14.49 -7.35 0.92
C HIS A 145 13.38 -8.38 0.61
N LEU A 146 12.95 -8.48 -0.65
CA LEU A 146 11.97 -9.47 -1.09
C LEU A 146 12.50 -10.90 -0.95
N ARG A 147 13.79 -11.13 -1.23
CA ARG A 147 14.46 -12.42 -0.98
C ARG A 147 14.34 -12.84 0.49
N GLY A 148 14.36 -11.89 1.40
CA GLY A 148 14.13 -12.15 2.82
C GLY A 148 12.74 -12.70 3.14
N LEU A 149 11.70 -12.35 2.35
CA LEU A 149 10.32 -12.80 2.56
C LEU A 149 10.10 -14.24 2.06
N ILE A 150 10.80 -14.65 1.00
CA ILE A 150 10.58 -15.94 0.33
C ILE A 150 10.70 -17.14 1.29
N PRO A 151 11.68 -17.25 2.20
CA PRO A 151 11.74 -18.37 3.15
C PRO A 151 10.53 -18.43 4.10
N LEU A 152 9.95 -17.28 4.46
CA LEU A 152 8.75 -17.22 5.30
C LEU A 152 7.53 -17.73 4.52
N LEU A 153 7.37 -17.27 3.27
CA LEU A 153 6.31 -17.75 2.38
C LEU A 153 6.40 -19.26 2.16
N ARG A 154 7.60 -19.76 1.89
CA ARG A 154 7.85 -21.19 1.68
C ARG A 154 7.53 -22.02 2.92
N ARG A 155 7.90 -21.54 4.11
CA ARG A 155 7.63 -22.26 5.37
C ARG A 155 6.14 -22.39 5.64
N ASP A 156 5.38 -21.36 5.33
CA ASP A 156 3.96 -21.26 5.67
C ASP A 156 3.04 -21.70 4.49
N ASP A 157 3.60 -22.29 3.42
CA ASP A 157 2.95 -22.73 2.17
C ASP A 157 2.12 -21.64 1.44
N ILE A 158 2.64 -20.41 1.43
CA ILE A 158 1.98 -19.27 0.81
C ILE A 158 2.54 -19.07 -0.59
N GLY A 159 1.75 -19.38 -1.62
CA GLY A 159 2.11 -19.11 -3.01
C GLY A 159 2.16 -17.62 -3.36
N LEU A 160 2.72 -17.29 -4.53
CA LEU A 160 2.85 -15.93 -5.04
C LEU A 160 2.64 -15.90 -6.55
N ASP A 161 1.96 -14.89 -7.06
CA ASP A 161 1.83 -14.64 -8.49
C ASP A 161 3.12 -14.01 -9.02
N TYR A 162 4.07 -14.86 -9.42
CA TYR A 162 5.34 -14.43 -10.03
C TYR A 162 5.18 -13.62 -11.33
N THR A 163 4.13 -13.85 -12.11
CA THR A 163 3.84 -13.02 -13.30
C THR A 163 3.48 -11.61 -12.87
N ARG A 164 2.69 -11.47 -11.80
CA ARG A 164 2.38 -10.18 -11.19
C ARG A 164 3.63 -9.54 -10.56
N LEU A 165 4.45 -10.30 -9.85
CA LEU A 165 5.68 -9.78 -9.25
C LEU A 165 6.64 -9.22 -10.30
N TYR A 166 6.81 -9.92 -11.43
CA TYR A 166 7.58 -9.42 -12.57
C TYR A 166 7.06 -8.07 -13.08
N GLN A 167 5.73 -7.92 -13.23
CA GLN A 167 5.11 -6.66 -13.65
C GLN A 167 5.35 -5.55 -12.63
N ASP A 168 5.18 -5.86 -11.34
CA ASP A 168 5.41 -4.91 -10.25
C ASP A 168 6.87 -4.45 -10.22
N LEU A 169 7.85 -5.35 -10.33
CA LEU A 169 9.27 -5.01 -10.39
C LEU A 169 9.65 -4.17 -11.63
N THR A 170 9.00 -4.44 -12.77
CA THR A 170 9.20 -3.65 -14.00
C THR A 170 8.65 -2.23 -13.84
N ILE A 171 7.50 -2.08 -13.17
CA ILE A 171 6.87 -0.76 -12.94
C ILE A 171 7.60 0.00 -11.83
N TRP A 172 8.06 -0.68 -10.79
CA TRP A 172 8.72 -0.08 -9.63
C TRP A 172 10.02 0.64 -9.99
N GLN A 173 10.70 0.23 -11.07
CA GLN A 173 11.90 0.91 -11.55
C GLN A 173 11.61 2.29 -12.19
N ARG A 174 10.33 2.63 -12.43
CA ARG A 174 9.92 3.91 -13.02
C ARG A 174 9.73 4.98 -11.93
N PRO A 175 9.75 6.28 -12.28
CA PRO A 175 9.56 7.36 -11.30
C PRO A 175 8.27 7.28 -10.47
N ASP A 176 7.19 6.72 -11.03
CA ASP A 176 5.92 6.46 -10.31
C ASP A 176 5.94 5.07 -9.66
N ASN A 177 6.95 4.79 -8.83
CA ASN A 177 7.08 3.51 -8.14
C ASN A 177 6.11 3.35 -6.95
N GLY A 178 5.63 4.48 -6.41
CA GLY A 178 4.65 4.54 -5.33
C GLY A 178 3.41 3.71 -5.63
N ARG A 179 2.97 3.66 -6.90
CA ARG A 179 1.83 2.85 -7.32
C ARG A 179 1.97 1.36 -7.02
N VAL A 180 3.19 0.83 -7.02
CA VAL A 180 3.43 -0.59 -6.74
C VAL A 180 3.26 -0.83 -5.25
N LEU A 181 3.82 0.04 -4.40
CA LEU A 181 3.61 0.01 -2.96
C LEU A 181 2.13 0.15 -2.60
N ARG A 182 1.41 1.07 -3.26
CA ARG A 182 -0.05 1.20 -3.11
C ARG A 182 -0.79 -0.06 -3.52
N ALA A 183 -0.42 -0.69 -4.63
CA ALA A 183 -1.03 -1.94 -5.06
C ALA A 183 -0.83 -3.05 -4.03
N TRP A 184 0.37 -3.17 -3.47
CA TRP A 184 0.65 -4.12 -2.39
C TRP A 184 -0.14 -3.79 -1.12
N GLY A 185 -0.24 -2.52 -0.72
CA GLY A 185 -1.03 -2.12 0.44
C GLY A 185 -2.52 -2.43 0.30
N LEU A 186 -3.10 -2.14 -0.86
CA LEU A 186 -4.49 -2.46 -1.14
C LEU A 186 -4.72 -3.99 -1.20
N GLN A 187 -3.74 -4.77 -1.68
CA GLN A 187 -3.77 -6.24 -1.63
C GLN A 187 -3.68 -6.80 -0.21
N TYR A 188 -2.99 -6.10 0.70
CA TYR A 188 -2.83 -6.47 2.10
C TYR A 188 -4.13 -6.26 2.89
N THR A 189 -4.83 -5.15 2.65
CA THR A 189 -6.10 -4.82 3.32
C THR A 189 -7.26 -5.67 2.79
N ASP A 190 -7.26 -6.01 1.49
CA ASP A 190 -8.31 -6.80 0.83
C ASP A 190 -7.70 -8.02 0.09
N PRO A 191 -7.42 -9.12 0.82
CA PRO A 191 -6.78 -10.32 0.29
C PRO A 191 -7.74 -11.26 -0.46
N GLU A 192 -9.02 -11.30 -0.08
CA GLU A 192 -10.00 -12.30 -0.55
C GLU A 192 -10.55 -11.99 -1.95
N ASN A 193 -10.24 -10.81 -2.49
CA ASN A 193 -10.65 -10.41 -3.83
C ASN A 193 -12.17 -10.43 -4.05
N GLU A 194 -12.94 -10.26 -2.96
CA GLU A 194 -14.38 -10.05 -3.00
C GLU A 194 -14.63 -8.65 -3.57
N ALA A 195 -14.72 -8.57 -4.90
CA ALA A 195 -14.84 -7.29 -5.58
C ALA A 195 -16.15 -6.59 -5.16
N PRO A 196 -16.10 -5.36 -4.61
CA PRO A 196 -17.29 -4.52 -4.59
C PRO A 196 -17.70 -4.25 -6.04
N ALA A 197 -18.98 -4.50 -6.37
CA ALA A 197 -19.54 -4.35 -7.72
C ALA A 197 -19.34 -2.92 -8.27
N ASP A 198 -19.30 -1.92 -7.37
CA ASP A 198 -19.03 -0.53 -7.69
C ASP A 198 -17.84 0.03 -6.89
N GLY A 199 -16.97 0.75 -7.60
CA GLY A 199 -16.24 1.92 -7.11
C GLY A 199 -15.23 1.75 -5.97
N GLN A 200 -15.72 1.48 -4.76
CA GLN A 200 -15.02 1.46 -3.46
C GLN A 200 -16.08 1.27 -2.34
N ILE A 201 -15.69 0.71 -1.20
CA ILE A 201 -16.50 0.68 0.04
C ILE A 201 -15.55 0.89 1.23
N MET A 202 -15.89 1.76 2.19
CA MET A 202 -15.19 1.78 3.49
C MET A 202 -15.77 0.66 4.37
N ASP A 203 -14.94 -0.30 4.75
CA ASP A 203 -15.37 -1.49 5.47
C ASP A 203 -15.24 -1.31 6.99
N GLY A 204 -16.40 -1.15 7.64
CA GLY A 204 -16.49 -0.92 9.08
C GLY A 204 -16.08 0.50 9.52
N PRO A 205 -16.17 0.76 10.84
CA PRO A 205 -15.78 2.05 11.39
C PRO A 205 -14.27 2.31 11.24
N PRO A 206 -13.86 3.56 10.98
CA PRO A 206 -12.46 3.92 10.81
C PRO A 206 -11.65 3.74 12.11
N TYR A 207 -10.32 3.69 12.00
CA TYR A 207 -9.44 3.45 13.14
C TYR A 207 -9.59 4.49 14.26
N TRP A 208 -9.81 5.78 13.93
CA TRP A 208 -9.98 6.83 14.94
C TRP A 208 -11.25 6.67 15.79
N ALA A 209 -12.26 5.95 15.29
CA ALA A 209 -13.50 5.65 16.01
C ALA A 209 -13.42 4.35 16.84
N THR A 210 -12.45 3.47 16.53
CA THR A 210 -12.32 2.13 17.15
C THR A 210 -11.08 1.95 18.00
N VAL A 211 -10.24 2.98 18.09
CA VAL A 211 -8.97 2.88 18.81
C VAL A 211 -9.19 2.59 20.30
N ASP A 212 -8.59 1.50 20.77
CA ASP A 212 -8.43 1.23 22.20
C ASP A 212 -7.07 1.77 22.64
N LEU A 213 -7.08 2.86 23.41
CA LEU A 213 -5.85 3.50 23.90
C LEU A 213 -5.12 2.68 24.98
N ALA A 214 -5.76 1.66 25.56
CA ALA A 214 -5.14 0.74 26.50
C ALA A 214 -4.41 -0.44 25.81
N ASP A 215 -4.70 -0.73 24.53
CA ASP A 215 -4.03 -1.79 23.79
C ASP A 215 -2.53 -1.48 23.61
N ARG A 216 -1.69 -2.47 23.94
CA ARG A 216 -0.23 -2.41 23.79
C ARG A 216 0.21 -2.13 22.34
N LYS A 217 -0.58 -2.53 21.34
CA LYS A 217 -0.29 -2.25 19.92
C LYS A 217 -0.62 -0.80 19.52
N THR A 218 -1.39 -0.05 20.30
CA THR A 218 -1.85 1.29 19.92
C THR A 218 -0.72 2.30 19.80
N ALA A 219 0.28 2.25 20.68
CA ALA A 219 1.44 3.14 20.58
C ALA A 219 2.19 2.96 19.25
N ALA A 220 2.37 1.71 18.80
CA ALA A 220 2.99 1.39 17.52
C ALA A 220 2.12 1.83 16.34
N ARG A 221 0.80 1.56 16.38
CA ARG A 221 -0.14 2.02 15.34
C ARG A 221 -0.15 3.54 15.21
N LEU A 222 -0.19 4.29 16.32
CA LEU A 222 -0.11 5.75 16.30
C LEU A 222 1.23 6.26 15.75
N ALA A 223 2.35 5.55 16.01
CA ALA A 223 3.64 5.85 15.39
C ALA A 223 3.60 5.63 13.87
N ALA A 224 2.99 4.53 13.42
CA ALA A 224 2.77 4.27 12.01
C ALA A 224 1.95 5.38 11.34
N LEU A 225 0.84 5.82 11.96
CA LEU A 225 0.03 6.94 11.42
C LEU A 225 0.87 8.21 11.23
N ARG A 226 1.72 8.54 12.20
CA ARG A 226 2.59 9.73 12.11
C ARG A 226 3.61 9.61 10.98
N SER A 227 4.14 8.41 10.72
CA SER A 227 5.10 8.16 9.65
C SER A 227 4.52 8.40 8.24
N GLY A 228 3.19 8.34 8.09
CA GLY A 228 2.49 8.65 6.84
C GLY A 228 2.31 10.14 6.56
N THR A 229 2.66 11.04 7.48
CA THR A 229 2.46 12.47 7.30
C THR A 229 3.24 12.97 6.09
N GLY A 230 2.54 13.56 5.10
CA GLY A 230 3.17 14.05 3.87
C GLY A 230 3.58 12.94 2.88
N ARG A 231 3.30 11.68 3.20
CA ARG A 231 3.43 10.53 2.28
C ARG A 231 2.10 10.27 1.59
N GLU A 232 2.17 9.72 0.40
CA GLU A 232 0.98 9.35 -0.36
C GLU A 232 0.32 8.08 0.21
N ALA A 233 -1.02 8.00 0.16
CA ALA A 233 -1.79 6.90 0.69
C ALA A 233 -1.33 5.55 0.14
N GLY A 234 -1.15 4.56 1.02
CA GLY A 234 -0.71 3.21 0.65
C GLY A 234 0.79 3.04 0.39
N THR A 235 1.60 4.11 0.41
CA THR A 235 3.07 4.00 0.23
C THR A 235 3.83 3.69 1.52
N VAL A 236 3.14 3.65 2.66
CA VAL A 236 3.73 3.41 3.99
C VAL A 236 3.22 2.08 4.55
N PRO A 237 4.02 0.99 4.47
CA PRO A 237 3.61 -0.34 4.92
C PRO A 237 3.06 -0.42 6.34
N ALA A 238 3.69 0.28 7.27
CA ALA A 238 3.29 0.30 8.68
C ALA A 238 1.83 0.75 8.89
N MET A 239 1.24 1.49 7.94
CA MET A 239 -0.14 1.96 7.99
C MET A 239 -1.15 1.00 7.36
N TRP A 240 -0.73 0.02 6.56
CA TRP A 240 -1.67 -0.88 5.88
C TRP A 240 -2.67 -1.58 6.82
N PRO A 241 -2.30 -2.01 8.04
CA PRO A 241 -3.24 -2.65 8.96
C PRO A 241 -4.36 -1.75 9.48
N VAL A 242 -4.24 -0.42 9.40
CA VAL A 242 -5.25 0.52 9.91
C VAL A 242 -6.22 1.03 8.84
N HIS A 243 -5.89 0.81 7.56
CA HIS A 243 -6.77 1.19 6.44
C HIS A 243 -7.99 0.28 6.36
N ARG A 244 -9.14 0.88 6.04
CA ARG A 244 -10.45 0.26 5.91
C ARG A 244 -11.08 0.47 4.54
N THR A 245 -10.54 1.36 3.72
CA THR A 245 -11.04 1.56 2.35
C THR A 245 -10.76 0.32 1.49
N ARG A 246 -11.82 -0.36 1.04
CA ARG A 246 -11.78 -1.44 0.04
C ARG A 246 -12.00 -0.88 -1.36
N ILE A 247 -11.30 -1.43 -2.34
CA ILE A 247 -11.29 -0.95 -3.72
C ILE A 247 -11.40 -2.16 -4.66
N SER A 248 -12.14 -2.02 -5.76
CA SER A 248 -12.30 -3.09 -6.76
C SER A 248 -10.95 -3.69 -7.21
N THR A 249 -10.93 -4.99 -7.49
CA THR A 249 -9.75 -5.76 -7.92
C THR A 249 -8.95 -5.06 -9.00
N ARG A 250 -9.63 -4.49 -10.00
CA ARG A 250 -8.99 -3.81 -11.14
C ARG A 250 -8.20 -2.58 -10.70
N LEU A 251 -8.75 -1.78 -9.79
CA LEU A 251 -8.12 -0.57 -9.27
C LEU A 251 -7.03 -0.91 -8.24
N ARG A 252 -7.31 -1.87 -7.35
CA ARG A 252 -6.35 -2.47 -6.41
C ARG A 252 -5.08 -2.94 -7.12
N THR A 253 -5.24 -3.77 -8.14
CA THR A 253 -4.15 -4.31 -8.97
C THR A 253 -3.38 -3.21 -9.73
N ARG A 254 -3.96 -2.03 -9.94
CA ARG A 254 -3.26 -0.91 -10.58
C ARG A 254 -2.56 0.01 -9.58
N GLY A 255 -2.81 -0.15 -8.29
CA GLY A 255 -2.39 0.81 -7.26
C GLY A 255 -3.08 2.15 -7.41
N ALA A 256 -4.37 2.16 -7.74
CA ALA A 256 -5.11 3.39 -7.97
C ALA A 256 -5.17 4.23 -6.68
N LEU A 257 -4.77 5.50 -6.77
CA LEU A 257 -4.98 6.47 -5.70
C LEU A 257 -6.38 7.06 -5.87
N THR A 258 -7.32 6.62 -5.03
CA THR A 258 -8.69 7.12 -5.06
C THR A 258 -8.89 8.21 -4.03
N ARG A 259 -9.88 9.09 -4.24
CA ARG A 259 -10.18 10.18 -3.29
C ARG A 259 -10.49 9.65 -1.89
N SER A 260 -11.26 8.57 -1.78
CA SER A 260 -11.55 7.94 -0.48
C SER A 260 -10.30 7.45 0.22
N PHE A 261 -9.40 6.79 -0.51
CA PHE A 261 -8.18 6.28 0.08
C PHE A 261 -7.23 7.40 0.50
N ALA A 262 -7.14 8.47 -0.30
CA ALA A 262 -6.37 9.67 0.02
C ALA A 262 -6.93 10.43 1.24
N ALA A 263 -8.26 10.55 1.32
CA ALA A 263 -8.96 11.19 2.44
C ALA A 263 -8.78 10.40 3.73
N GLU A 264 -8.97 9.08 3.70
CA GLU A 264 -8.76 8.19 4.85
C GLU A 264 -7.32 8.30 5.36
N HIS A 265 -6.33 8.16 4.47
CA HIS A 265 -4.91 8.30 4.82
C HIS A 265 -4.63 9.64 5.49
N THR A 266 -5.14 10.73 4.91
CA THR A 266 -4.92 12.07 5.46
C THR A 266 -5.54 12.20 6.85
N ALA A 267 -6.79 11.76 7.05
CA ALA A 267 -7.45 11.76 8.35
C ALA A 267 -6.69 10.91 9.38
N LEU A 268 -6.23 9.72 9.01
CA LEU A 268 -5.39 8.86 9.86
C LEU A 268 -4.10 9.55 10.30
N THR A 269 -3.37 10.21 9.38
CA THR A 269 -2.12 10.89 9.72
C THR A 269 -2.35 12.08 10.67
N LEU A 270 -3.42 12.86 10.43
CA LEU A 270 -3.83 13.96 11.32
C LEU A 270 -4.19 13.43 12.71
N PHE A 271 -4.96 12.34 12.77
CA PHE A 271 -5.34 11.67 14.01
C PHE A 271 -4.11 11.21 14.80
N GLY A 272 -3.16 10.55 14.14
CA GLY A 272 -1.93 10.08 14.76
C GLY A 272 -1.06 11.19 15.36
N LEU A 273 -1.04 12.36 14.72
CA LEU A 273 -0.37 13.56 15.22
C LEU A 273 -1.11 14.17 16.42
N HIS A 274 -2.44 14.21 16.36
CA HIS A 274 -3.31 14.81 17.38
C HIS A 274 -3.38 13.97 18.65
N GLN A 275 -3.47 12.65 18.53
CA GLN A 275 -3.56 11.69 19.64
C GLN A 275 -2.24 11.52 20.40
N GLN A 276 -1.11 11.97 19.85
CA GLN A 276 0.22 11.76 20.44
C GLN A 276 0.31 12.30 21.88
N GLY A 277 0.68 11.41 22.81
CA GLY A 277 0.89 11.75 24.22
C GLY A 277 -0.40 11.92 25.03
N ARG A 278 -1.55 11.45 24.51
CA ARG A 278 -2.85 11.52 25.17
C ARG A 278 -3.40 10.15 25.47
N ASP A 279 -3.99 10.03 26.65
CA ASP A 279 -4.68 8.85 27.20
C ASP A 279 -6.19 8.83 26.89
N THR A 280 -6.76 9.97 26.49
CA THR A 280 -8.13 10.10 26.00
C THR A 280 -8.19 10.34 24.49
N SER A 281 -9.25 9.82 23.84
CA SER A 281 -9.43 9.98 22.40
C SER A 281 -9.61 11.45 22.03
N VAL A 282 -8.90 11.89 20.99
CA VAL A 282 -9.09 13.22 20.39
C VAL A 282 -10.26 13.27 19.41
N HIS A 283 -10.83 12.12 19.06
CA HIS A 283 -12.05 12.07 18.26
C HIS A 283 -13.24 12.52 19.12
N THR A 284 -13.85 13.65 18.77
CA THR A 284 -14.97 14.25 19.48
C THR A 284 -16.09 14.54 18.49
N PRO A 285 -17.12 13.68 18.41
CA PRO A 285 -18.23 13.86 17.48
C PRO A 285 -18.87 15.26 17.58
N GLY A 286 -19.15 15.87 16.43
CA GLY A 286 -19.74 17.20 16.31
C GLY A 286 -18.77 18.37 16.51
N LEU A 287 -17.53 18.16 16.94
CA LEU A 287 -16.56 19.24 17.12
C LEU A 287 -15.79 19.55 15.83
N THR A 288 -16.32 20.47 15.03
CA THR A 288 -15.70 20.90 13.77
C THR A 288 -14.42 21.72 13.97
N PRO A 289 -13.56 21.89 12.95
CA PRO A 289 -12.43 22.82 13.02
C PRO A 289 -12.82 24.25 13.42
N GLY A 290 -14.00 24.72 13.01
CA GLY A 290 -14.55 26.01 13.42
C GLY A 290 -14.82 26.09 14.91
N GLY A 291 -15.59 25.13 15.45
CA GLY A 291 -15.86 25.05 16.90
C GLY A 291 -14.59 24.85 17.72
N ALA A 292 -13.65 24.04 17.24
CA ALA A 292 -12.36 23.84 17.88
C ALA A 292 -11.52 25.12 17.95
N CYS A 293 -11.51 25.93 16.87
CA CYS A 293 -10.91 27.26 16.86
C CYS A 293 -11.62 28.22 17.83
N ARG A 294 -12.94 28.16 17.97
CA ARG A 294 -13.67 28.95 18.96
C ARG A 294 -13.28 28.59 20.39
N LEU A 295 -13.12 27.30 20.69
CA LEU A 295 -12.63 26.84 21.98
C LEU A 295 -11.17 27.27 22.24
N LEU A 296 -10.32 27.30 21.20
CA LEU A 296 -8.98 27.87 21.31
C LEU A 296 -9.02 29.36 21.66
N LEU A 297 -9.89 30.15 20.99
CA LEU A 297 -10.06 31.57 21.28
C LEU A 297 -10.47 31.82 22.73
N ALA A 298 -11.40 31.03 23.25
CA ALA A 298 -11.88 31.16 24.63
C ALA A 298 -10.77 30.90 25.67
N ARG A 299 -9.69 30.22 25.29
CA ARG A 299 -8.54 29.89 26.16
C ARG A 299 -7.31 30.79 25.90
N GLY A 300 -7.36 31.64 24.89
CA GLY A 300 -6.21 32.40 24.38
C GLY A 300 -6.21 33.88 24.76
N SER A 301 -5.08 34.55 24.49
CA SER A 301 -4.91 36.00 24.58
C SER A 301 -5.43 36.74 23.33
N GLU A 302 -5.50 38.07 23.36
CA GLU A 302 -5.85 38.89 22.18
C GLU A 302 -4.89 38.67 20.98
N ALA A 303 -3.60 38.46 21.23
CA ALA A 303 -2.64 38.14 20.17
C ALA A 303 -2.91 36.76 19.54
N ASP A 304 -3.40 35.81 20.34
CA ASP A 304 -3.82 34.50 19.85
C ASP A 304 -5.09 34.61 18.99
N ARG A 305 -5.97 35.58 19.27
CA ARG A 305 -7.20 35.79 18.50
C ARG A 305 -6.95 36.01 17.03
N THR A 306 -6.17 37.04 16.69
CA THR A 306 -5.83 37.37 15.29
C THR A 306 -5.12 36.20 14.59
N ALA A 307 -4.26 35.48 15.32
CA ALA A 307 -3.54 34.34 14.77
C ALA A 307 -4.48 33.15 14.46
N ILE A 308 -5.44 32.87 15.33
CA ILE A 308 -6.44 31.80 15.15
C ILE A 308 -7.41 32.16 14.03
N GLU A 309 -7.93 33.39 14.00
CA GLU A 309 -8.80 33.90 12.93
C GLU A 309 -8.12 33.78 11.56
N ARG A 310 -6.86 34.21 11.45
CA ARG A 310 -6.10 34.08 10.19
C ARG A 310 -5.95 32.62 9.77
N ARG A 311 -5.59 31.72 10.69
CA ARG A 311 -5.42 30.28 10.39
C ARG A 311 -6.73 29.66 9.92
N LEU A 312 -7.85 29.97 10.58
CA LEU A 312 -9.17 29.50 10.17
C LEU A 312 -9.56 30.09 8.81
N GLY A 313 -9.32 31.39 8.58
CA GLY A 313 -9.56 32.01 7.29
C GLY A 313 -8.80 31.30 6.16
N THR A 314 -7.51 31.03 6.36
CA THR A 314 -6.67 30.27 5.44
C THR A 314 -7.17 28.84 5.22
N LEU A 315 -7.64 28.15 6.27
CA LEU A 315 -8.25 26.82 6.16
C LEU A 315 -9.54 26.86 5.31
N LEU A 316 -10.39 27.86 5.52
CA LEU A 316 -11.65 28.02 4.79
C LEU A 316 -11.42 28.35 3.31
N THR A 317 -10.35 29.07 2.98
CA THR A 317 -10.03 29.45 1.59
C THR A 317 -9.23 28.41 0.82
N SER A 318 -8.93 27.24 1.40
CA SER A 318 -8.21 26.16 0.70
C SER A 318 -8.86 25.83 -0.65
N LEU A 319 -8.07 25.78 -1.72
CA LEU A 319 -8.53 25.57 -3.09
C LEU A 319 -8.83 24.09 -3.38
N ASP A 320 -8.06 23.19 -2.79
CA ASP A 320 -8.17 21.75 -3.00
C ASP A 320 -7.95 20.96 -1.69
N THR A 321 -8.14 19.65 -1.76
CA THR A 321 -7.98 18.74 -0.61
C THR A 321 -6.54 18.72 -0.09
N GLY A 322 -5.54 18.94 -0.95
CA GLY A 322 -4.14 18.99 -0.56
C GLY A 322 -3.81 20.21 0.29
N GLU A 323 -4.27 21.39 -0.12
CA GLU A 323 -4.14 22.64 0.64
C GLU A 323 -4.91 22.56 1.96
N LEU A 324 -6.14 22.02 1.94
CA LEU A 324 -6.92 21.76 3.15
C LEU A 324 -6.12 20.89 4.14
N ALA A 325 -5.54 19.79 3.66
CA ALA A 325 -4.73 18.90 4.47
C ALA A 325 -3.49 19.59 5.06
N GLN A 326 -2.82 20.46 4.30
CA GLN A 326 -1.68 21.24 4.81
C GLN A 326 -2.09 22.19 5.93
N HIS A 327 -3.20 22.92 5.77
CA HIS A 327 -3.70 23.84 6.79
C HIS A 327 -4.14 23.09 8.06
N LEU A 328 -4.81 21.94 7.92
CA LEU A 328 -5.16 21.07 9.04
C LEU A 328 -3.92 20.57 9.80
N ARG A 329 -2.84 20.18 9.09
CA ARG A 329 -1.56 19.79 9.74
C ARG A 329 -0.96 20.93 10.55
N GLY A 330 -1.17 22.18 10.15
CA GLY A 330 -0.75 23.36 10.91
C GLY A 330 -1.65 23.67 12.13
N LEU A 331 -2.92 23.31 12.07
CA LEU A 331 -3.91 23.55 13.14
C LEU A 331 -3.85 22.49 14.24
N VAL A 332 -3.74 21.21 13.89
CA VAL A 332 -3.76 20.08 14.82
C VAL A 332 -2.76 20.22 15.99
N PRO A 333 -1.51 20.68 15.81
CA PRO A 333 -0.58 20.88 16.93
C PRO A 333 -1.07 21.89 17.98
N LEU A 334 -1.81 22.93 17.56
CA LEU A 334 -2.39 23.91 18.48
C LEU A 334 -3.51 23.28 19.30
N LEU A 335 -4.40 22.54 18.64
CA LEU A 335 -5.50 21.82 19.29
C LEU A 335 -4.98 20.76 20.27
N ARG A 336 -3.93 20.03 19.87
CA ARG A 336 -3.26 19.06 20.74
C ARG A 336 -2.73 19.70 22.01
N ARG A 337 -1.98 20.82 21.90
CA ARG A 337 -1.44 21.56 23.05
C ARG A 337 -2.54 22.09 23.97
N ALA A 338 -3.65 22.54 23.38
CA ALA A 338 -4.77 23.08 24.12
C ALA A 338 -5.73 22.01 24.68
N HIS A 339 -5.50 20.72 24.43
CA HIS A 339 -6.42 19.64 24.81
C HIS A 339 -7.83 19.80 24.24
N ILE A 340 -7.92 20.14 22.95
CA ILE A 340 -9.18 20.24 22.21
C ILE A 340 -9.21 19.12 21.16
N GLY A 341 -10.32 18.38 21.11
CA GLY A 341 -10.55 17.31 20.14
C GLY A 341 -11.02 17.81 18.77
N LEU A 342 -11.32 16.89 17.87
CA LEU A 342 -11.95 17.14 16.56
C LEU A 342 -12.87 15.98 16.20
N ASP A 343 -13.94 16.28 15.47
CA ASP A 343 -14.73 15.27 14.77
C ASP A 343 -13.95 14.81 13.52
N TYR A 344 -13.42 13.59 13.59
CA TYR A 344 -12.63 13.00 12.51
C TYR A 344 -13.50 12.38 11.41
N ASP A 345 -14.77 12.07 11.70
CA ASP A 345 -15.71 11.63 10.68
C ASP A 345 -16.11 12.81 9.80
N ALA A 346 -16.43 13.94 10.43
CA ALA A 346 -16.67 15.20 9.71
C ALA A 346 -15.43 15.68 8.94
N LEU A 347 -14.22 15.47 9.51
CA LEU A 347 -12.97 15.81 8.85
C LEU A 347 -12.70 14.94 7.62
N HIS A 348 -12.91 13.64 7.74
CA HIS A 348 -12.78 12.70 6.63
C HIS A 348 -13.78 13.02 5.51
N GLU A 349 -15.02 13.32 5.87
CA GLU A 349 -16.05 13.75 4.91
C GLU A 349 -15.67 15.06 4.21
N ALA A 350 -15.08 16.01 4.94
CA ALA A 350 -14.58 17.23 4.32
C ALA A 350 -13.46 16.97 3.32
N LEU A 351 -12.49 16.11 3.66
CA LEU A 351 -11.41 15.68 2.77
C LEU A 351 -11.91 14.94 1.53
N LEU A 352 -13.05 14.25 1.62
CA LEU A 352 -13.72 13.62 0.48
C LEU A 352 -14.42 14.62 -0.43
N ALA A 353 -15.01 15.66 0.16
CA ALA A 353 -15.90 16.59 -0.51
C ALA A 353 -15.20 17.78 -1.17
N TRP A 354 -14.05 18.19 -0.63
CA TRP A 354 -13.56 19.55 -0.81
C TRP A 354 -13.34 19.95 -2.26
N ASP A 355 -12.84 19.01 -3.07
CA ASP A 355 -12.59 19.17 -4.51
C ASP A 355 -13.39 18.15 -5.36
N ASP A 356 -14.50 17.60 -4.84
CA ASP A 356 -15.36 16.72 -5.64
C ASP A 356 -16.18 17.52 -6.66
N THR A 357 -15.74 17.48 -7.92
CA THR A 357 -16.42 18.09 -9.06
C THR A 357 -17.86 17.62 -9.28
N ARG A 358 -18.26 16.48 -8.69
CA ARG A 358 -19.63 15.96 -8.77
C ARG A 358 -20.60 16.59 -7.78
N GLY A 359 -20.09 17.28 -6.75
CA GLY A 359 -20.89 17.92 -5.69
C GLY A 359 -20.23 19.21 -5.19
N PRO A 360 -20.01 20.21 -6.06
CA PRO A 360 -19.27 21.43 -5.73
C PRO A 360 -19.91 22.24 -4.60
N GLU A 361 -21.21 22.11 -4.38
CA GLU A 361 -21.94 22.75 -3.29
C GLU A 361 -21.51 22.24 -1.90
N ARG A 362 -21.05 20.99 -1.78
CA ARG A 362 -20.65 20.39 -0.50
C ARG A 362 -19.49 21.14 0.15
N GLN A 363 -18.51 21.57 -0.64
CA GLN A 363 -17.40 22.39 -0.15
C GLN A 363 -17.93 23.68 0.48
N SER A 364 -18.87 24.36 -0.18
CA SER A 364 -19.47 25.59 0.31
C SER A 364 -20.23 25.36 1.62
N TRP A 365 -20.98 24.26 1.73
CA TRP A 365 -21.72 23.92 2.95
C TRP A 365 -20.80 23.63 4.12
N ILE A 366 -19.70 22.89 3.91
CA ILE A 366 -18.70 22.62 4.95
C ILE A 366 -18.05 23.92 5.42
N ARG A 367 -17.65 24.79 4.49
CA ARG A 367 -17.08 26.12 4.81
C ARG A 367 -18.04 26.95 5.67
N THR A 368 -19.31 27.04 5.26
CA THR A 368 -20.33 27.78 6.02
C THR A 368 -20.58 27.16 7.39
N ALA A 369 -20.61 25.83 7.50
CA ALA A 369 -20.78 25.15 8.78
C ALA A 369 -19.62 25.48 9.73
N TRP A 370 -18.36 25.39 9.26
CA TRP A 370 -17.20 25.71 10.08
C TRP A 370 -17.12 27.19 10.47
N ASP A 371 -17.41 28.13 9.55
CA ASP A 371 -17.47 29.56 9.89
C ASP A 371 -18.59 29.86 10.91
N ARG A 372 -19.77 29.25 10.74
CA ARG A 372 -20.87 29.36 11.71
C ARG A 372 -20.45 28.84 13.08
N ASP A 373 -19.89 27.63 13.15
CA ASP A 373 -19.50 26.99 14.42
C ASP A 373 -18.37 27.76 15.13
N PHE A 374 -17.56 28.51 14.37
CA PHE A 374 -16.57 29.43 14.94
C PHE A 374 -17.21 30.68 15.57
N ARG A 375 -18.31 31.17 14.99
CA ARG A 375 -19.04 32.35 15.49
C ARG A 375 -20.00 32.05 16.62
N THR A 376 -20.50 30.81 16.71
CA THR A 376 -21.41 30.39 17.78
C THR A 376 -20.63 29.95 19.02
N GLU A 377 -21.14 30.30 20.20
CA GLU A 377 -20.65 29.72 21.45
C GLU A 377 -21.04 28.24 21.48
N THR A 378 -20.09 27.37 21.14
CA THR A 378 -20.28 25.92 21.14
C THR A 378 -20.26 25.42 22.58
N THR A 379 -21.43 25.27 23.19
CA THR A 379 -21.60 24.33 24.31
C THR A 379 -21.59 22.93 23.71
N PRO A 380 -20.65 22.03 24.07
CA PRO A 380 -20.64 20.68 23.54
C PRO A 380 -21.95 19.97 23.90
N ARG A 381 -22.63 19.38 22.91
CA ARG A 381 -23.76 18.47 23.18
C ARG A 381 -23.19 17.21 23.82
N THR A 382 -23.68 16.90 25.01
CA THR A 382 -23.26 15.80 25.87
C THR A 382 -23.70 14.44 25.35
#